data_AF-A0A9E7AWZ7-F1
#
_entry.id   AF-A0A9E7AWZ7-F1
#
_cell.length_a   1.000
_cell.length_b   1.000
_cell.length_c   1.000
_cell.angle_alpha   90.00
_cell.angle_beta   90.00
_cell.angle_gamma   90.00
#
_symmetry.space_group_name_H-M   'P 1'
#
loop_
_entity.id
_entity.type
_entity.pdbx_description
1 polymer ?
#
loop_
_entity_poly.entity_id
_entity_poly.type
_entity_poly.pdbx_seq_one_letter_code
_entity_poly.pdbx_strand_id
1 'polypeptide(L)'
;VAPESNTNPWGYKFSWNPRNVILAGQGAAAQYIENGRYKYLPYNRLFAEARTIHVNGWGDFDAYANRDSLSYRAVYGLEKIPTMLRGTLRMPGYCKAWNALVRLGLTDDTYKVKDAGSMTYAQFTEAFLPEGKGNLAERLAVFLGEQTDSEIVGKVTWTGLLSDEKIPFAEASPAQILQELLERKWKLEAQDKDMIVMQHRFEYTLGGKSHHLLSSLVVKGEDQTYTAMAKTVGLPAAIAVKMILEDKIKLRGVQVPVMKEIYEPVLKELEGFGVRFEEREG
;
A
#
# COMPACT_ATOMS: atom_id res chain seq x y z
N VAL A 1 -10.26 0.76 -0.71
CA VAL A 1 -11.67 1.16 -0.96
C VAL A 1 -12.51 0.70 0.23
N ALA A 2 -13.57 1.42 0.59
CA ALA A 2 -14.49 0.98 1.63
C ALA A 2 -15.25 -0.29 1.18
N PRO A 3 -15.64 -1.19 2.10
CA PRO A 3 -16.32 -2.44 1.74
C PRO A 3 -17.56 -2.25 0.86
N GLU A 4 -18.38 -1.24 1.15
CA GLU A 4 -19.59 -0.89 0.41
C GLU A 4 -19.34 -0.41 -1.04
N SER A 5 -18.12 0.03 -1.34
CA SER A 5 -17.71 0.53 -2.66
C SER A 5 -16.73 -0.41 -3.35
N ASN A 6 -16.51 -1.61 -2.79
CA ASN A 6 -15.62 -2.59 -3.38
C ASN A 6 -16.33 -3.36 -4.50
N THR A 7 -16.07 -2.97 -5.74
CA THR A 7 -16.69 -3.58 -6.94
C THR A 7 -15.68 -4.25 -7.87
N ASN A 8 -14.45 -4.49 -7.40
CA ASN A 8 -13.43 -5.17 -8.19
C ASN A 8 -12.72 -6.26 -7.36
N PRO A 9 -12.17 -7.31 -8.01
CA PRO A 9 -11.57 -8.43 -7.29
C PRO A 9 -10.28 -8.04 -6.54
N TRP A 10 -9.66 -6.90 -6.87
CA TRP A 10 -8.45 -6.44 -6.20
C TRP A 10 -8.70 -5.79 -4.84
N GLY A 11 -9.93 -5.39 -4.54
CA GLY A 11 -10.23 -4.66 -3.31
C GLY A 11 -9.51 -3.31 -3.24
N TYR A 12 -9.16 -2.72 -4.38
CA TYR A 12 -8.36 -1.51 -4.45
C TYR A 12 -8.90 -0.54 -5.51
N LYS A 13 -8.91 0.74 -5.15
CA LYS A 13 -9.22 1.88 -6.03
C LYS A 13 -8.27 3.02 -5.69
N PHE A 14 -7.84 3.80 -6.68
CA PHE A 14 -6.93 4.92 -6.49
C PHE A 14 -7.67 6.10 -5.84
N SER A 15 -7.23 6.48 -4.63
CA SER A 15 -7.65 7.71 -3.92
C SER A 15 -6.50 8.70 -3.70
N TRP A 16 -5.33 8.41 -4.27
CA TRP A 16 -4.09 9.18 -4.20
C TRP A 16 -3.19 8.80 -5.37
N ASN A 17 -2.02 9.43 -5.46
CA ASN A 17 -1.10 9.29 -6.59
C ASN A 17 -0.83 7.82 -6.97
N PRO A 18 -1.35 7.35 -8.14
CA PRO A 18 -1.24 5.96 -8.58
C PRO A 18 0.22 5.50 -8.72
N ARG A 19 1.12 6.41 -9.09
CA ARG A 19 2.54 6.10 -9.31
C ARG A 19 3.19 5.45 -8.10
N ASN A 20 2.85 5.92 -6.91
CA ASN A 20 3.39 5.40 -5.66
C ASN A 20 2.92 3.97 -5.35
N VAL A 21 1.77 3.56 -5.91
CA VAL A 21 1.26 2.18 -5.82
C VAL A 21 1.99 1.31 -6.83
N ILE A 22 2.13 1.76 -8.08
CA ILE A 22 2.80 1.01 -9.14
C ILE A 22 4.25 0.69 -8.75
N LEU A 23 4.95 1.68 -8.20
CA LEU A 23 6.34 1.54 -7.76
C LEU A 23 6.48 1.08 -6.30
N ALA A 24 5.39 0.62 -5.66
CA ALA A 24 5.42 0.24 -4.26
C ALA A 24 6.43 -0.90 -4.02
N GLY A 25 7.35 -0.67 -3.09
CA GLY A 25 8.39 -1.64 -2.72
C GLY A 25 9.67 -1.58 -3.58
N GLN A 26 9.69 -0.80 -4.67
CA GLN A 26 10.88 -0.66 -5.50
C GLN A 26 11.98 0.17 -4.83
N GLY A 27 13.21 -0.04 -5.32
CA GLY A 27 14.41 0.61 -4.81
C GLY A 27 15.14 -0.29 -3.81
N ALA A 28 15.46 0.26 -2.64
CA ALA A 28 16.16 -0.48 -1.59
C ALA A 28 15.28 -1.56 -0.96
N ALA A 29 15.92 -2.64 -0.50
CA ALA A 29 15.26 -3.70 0.28
C ALA A 29 14.52 -3.12 1.48
N ALA A 30 13.38 -3.72 1.85
CA ALA A 30 12.73 -3.40 3.10
C ALA A 30 13.61 -3.87 4.26
N GLN A 31 13.82 -3.02 5.26
CA GLN A 31 14.74 -3.28 6.37
C GLN A 31 14.01 -3.13 7.69
N TYR A 32 14.17 -4.11 8.58
CA TYR A 32 13.52 -4.12 9.88
C TYR A 32 14.30 -4.97 10.88
N ILE A 33 13.92 -4.90 12.16
CA ILE A 33 14.52 -5.75 13.20
C ILE A 33 13.44 -6.67 13.76
N GLU A 34 13.78 -7.93 13.96
CA GLU A 34 12.89 -8.93 14.52
C GLU A 34 13.68 -9.87 15.43
N ASN A 35 13.27 -9.98 16.68
CA ASN A 35 13.92 -10.79 17.71
C ASN A 35 15.43 -10.52 17.83
N GLY A 36 15.79 -9.23 17.80
CA GLY A 36 17.17 -8.75 17.91
C GLY A 36 18.02 -8.93 16.65
N ARG A 37 17.44 -9.38 15.53
CA ARG A 37 18.16 -9.63 14.28
C ARG A 37 17.67 -8.71 13.16
N TYR A 38 18.61 -8.12 12.43
CA TYR A 38 18.30 -7.35 11.24
C TYR A 38 17.78 -8.26 10.12
N LYS A 39 16.76 -7.78 9.42
CA LYS A 39 16.11 -8.44 8.30
C LYS A 39 16.17 -7.50 7.10
N TYR A 40 16.48 -8.09 5.94
CA TYR A 40 16.55 -7.39 4.66
C TYR A 40 15.72 -8.20 3.65
N LEU A 41 14.61 -7.61 3.21
CA LEU A 41 13.66 -8.26 2.32
C LEU A 41 13.72 -7.57 0.94
N PRO A 42 14.34 -8.21 -0.08
CA PRO A 42 14.46 -7.61 -1.41
C PRO A 42 13.09 -7.53 -2.11
N TYR A 43 12.98 -6.58 -3.04
CA TYR A 43 11.73 -6.25 -3.73
C TYR A 43 11.03 -7.46 -4.35
N ASN A 44 11.79 -8.34 -5.02
CA ASN A 44 11.28 -9.53 -5.70
C ASN A 44 10.66 -10.59 -4.78
N ARG A 45 10.86 -10.48 -3.46
CA ARG A 45 10.23 -11.36 -2.45
C ARG A 45 9.22 -10.64 -1.56
N LEU A 46 9.15 -9.31 -1.66
CA LEU A 46 8.44 -8.47 -0.71
C LEU A 46 6.96 -8.85 -0.53
N PHE A 47 6.26 -9.02 -1.65
CA PHE A 47 4.82 -9.33 -1.65
C PHE A 47 4.53 -10.82 -1.46
N ALA A 48 5.47 -11.70 -1.81
CA ALA A 48 5.36 -13.14 -1.54
C ALA A 48 5.46 -13.46 -0.05
N GLU A 49 6.18 -12.63 0.73
CA GLU A 49 6.35 -12.77 2.18
C GLU A 49 5.35 -11.90 2.99
N ALA A 50 4.23 -11.50 2.38
CA ALA A 50 3.17 -10.76 3.08
C ALA A 50 2.57 -11.57 4.23
N ARG A 51 2.26 -10.89 5.33
CA ARG A 51 1.62 -11.45 6.54
C ARG A 51 0.16 -11.08 6.59
N THR A 52 -0.65 -11.87 7.28
CA THR A 52 -2.03 -11.49 7.58
C THR A 52 -2.08 -10.67 8.87
N ILE A 53 -2.75 -9.52 8.83
CA ILE A 53 -3.01 -8.68 10.01
C ILE A 53 -4.53 -8.54 10.18
N HIS A 54 -5.02 -8.91 11.36
CA HIS A 54 -6.42 -8.75 11.73
C HIS A 54 -6.67 -7.36 12.35
N VAL A 55 -7.68 -6.65 11.84
CA VAL A 55 -8.15 -5.39 12.42
C VAL A 55 -9.58 -5.60 12.92
N ASN A 56 -9.77 -5.43 14.22
CA ASN A 56 -11.05 -5.69 14.88
C ASN A 56 -12.19 -4.91 14.23
N GLY A 57 -13.25 -5.63 13.86
CA GLY A 57 -14.42 -5.06 13.17
C GLY A 57 -14.25 -4.85 11.67
N TRP A 58 -13.05 -5.06 11.12
CA TRP A 58 -12.72 -4.82 9.71
C TRP A 58 -12.11 -6.04 9.00
N GLY A 59 -11.76 -7.08 9.74
CA GLY A 59 -11.31 -8.36 9.19
C GLY A 59 -9.81 -8.40 8.91
N ASP A 60 -9.43 -9.26 7.99
CA ASP A 60 -8.04 -9.55 7.68
C ASP A 60 -7.52 -8.68 6.53
N PHE A 61 -6.22 -8.37 6.60
CA PHE A 61 -5.50 -7.61 5.59
C PHE A 61 -4.19 -8.31 5.25
N ASP A 62 -3.81 -8.28 3.98
CA ASP A 62 -2.43 -8.58 3.58
C ASP A 62 -1.53 -7.42 4.03
N ALA A 63 -0.38 -7.72 4.62
CA ALA A 63 0.58 -6.74 5.11
C ALA A 63 1.98 -7.06 4.61
N TYR A 64 2.60 -6.14 3.87
CA TYR A 64 4.00 -6.25 3.44
C TYR A 64 4.87 -5.19 4.11
N ALA A 65 6.15 -5.50 4.31
CA ALA A 65 7.11 -4.57 4.94
C ALA A 65 7.31 -3.31 4.08
N ASN A 66 7.42 -2.14 4.69
CA ASN A 66 7.52 -0.87 3.96
C ASN A 66 8.88 -0.21 4.17
N ARG A 67 9.72 -0.25 3.12
CA ARG A 67 11.03 0.42 3.07
C ARG A 67 11.84 0.19 4.35
N ASP A 68 12.45 1.23 4.89
CA ASP A 68 13.28 1.17 6.08
C ASP A 68 12.47 1.47 7.35
N SER A 69 12.35 0.46 8.22
CA SER A 69 11.81 0.58 9.57
C SER A 69 12.89 0.93 10.60
N LEU A 70 14.18 0.71 10.30
CA LEU A 70 15.28 0.88 11.23
C LEU A 70 15.55 2.36 11.54
N SER A 71 15.40 3.25 10.55
CA SER A 71 15.49 4.71 10.75
C SER A 71 14.53 5.24 11.82
N TYR A 72 13.40 4.57 12.06
CA TYR A 72 12.42 4.99 13.07
C TYR A 72 12.84 4.67 14.51
N ARG A 73 13.85 3.82 14.73
CA ARG A 73 14.35 3.53 16.09
C ARG A 73 14.89 4.78 16.76
N ALA A 74 15.70 5.57 16.05
CA ALA A 74 16.23 6.83 16.58
C ALA A 74 15.12 7.89 16.72
N VAL A 75 14.22 7.97 15.74
CA VAL A 75 13.11 8.95 15.74
C VAL A 75 12.18 8.77 16.95
N TYR A 76 11.96 7.53 17.38
CA TYR A 76 11.08 7.20 18.50
C TYR A 76 11.81 6.92 19.83
N GLY A 77 13.15 7.03 19.89
CA GLY A 77 13.92 6.69 21.10
C GLY A 77 13.84 5.21 21.47
N LEU A 78 13.78 4.33 20.45
CA LEU A 78 13.63 2.88 20.55
C LEU A 78 14.88 2.15 20.01
N GLU A 79 16.07 2.69 20.25
CA GLU A 79 17.34 2.18 19.73
C GLU A 79 17.68 0.77 20.19
N LYS A 80 17.06 0.27 21.26
CA LYS A 80 17.29 -1.10 21.77
C LYS A 80 16.11 -2.04 21.58
N ILE A 81 15.05 -1.63 20.87
CA ILE A 81 13.88 -2.48 20.67
C ILE A 81 14.26 -3.75 19.89
N PRO A 82 13.88 -4.95 20.36
CA PRO A 82 14.23 -6.21 19.70
C PRO A 82 13.44 -6.43 18.41
N THR A 83 12.25 -5.86 18.29
CA THR A 83 11.37 -6.01 17.12
C THR A 83 10.74 -4.67 16.76
N MET A 84 10.92 -4.22 15.51
CA MET A 84 10.25 -3.05 14.95
C MET A 84 10.08 -3.26 13.46
N LEU A 85 8.83 -3.20 13.00
CA LEU A 85 8.42 -3.37 11.61
C LEU A 85 7.35 -2.31 11.29
N ARG A 86 7.54 -1.59 10.19
CA ARG A 86 6.50 -0.80 9.53
C ARG A 86 6.09 -1.50 8.26
N GLY A 87 4.79 -1.53 7.99
CA GLY A 87 4.22 -2.21 6.84
C GLY A 87 3.10 -1.41 6.20
N THR A 88 2.59 -1.94 5.09
CA THR A 88 1.45 -1.40 4.37
C THR A 88 0.36 -2.47 4.27
N LEU A 89 -0.87 -2.11 4.62
CA LEU A 89 -2.03 -2.98 4.55
C LEU A 89 -2.71 -2.92 3.18
N ARG A 90 -3.22 -4.06 2.74
CA ARG A 90 -4.01 -4.26 1.52
C ARG A 90 -5.11 -5.28 1.78
N MET A 91 -6.15 -5.28 0.94
CA MET A 91 -7.22 -6.28 1.04
C MET A 91 -6.65 -7.70 0.82
N PRO A 92 -7.28 -8.74 1.40
CA PRO A 92 -6.84 -10.12 1.24
C PRO A 92 -6.62 -10.52 -0.22
N GLY A 93 -5.52 -11.23 -0.46
CA GLY A 93 -5.15 -11.73 -1.79
C GLY A 93 -4.59 -10.65 -2.73
N TYR A 94 -4.47 -9.39 -2.30
CA TYR A 94 -3.83 -8.34 -3.08
C TYR A 94 -2.33 -8.62 -3.26
N CYS A 95 -1.61 -8.97 -2.19
CA CYS A 95 -0.15 -9.08 -2.26
C CYS A 95 0.28 -10.23 -3.15
N LYS A 96 -0.38 -11.39 -3.07
CA LYS A 96 -0.10 -12.52 -3.97
C LYS A 96 -0.34 -12.16 -5.45
N ALA A 97 -1.44 -11.48 -5.75
CA ALA A 97 -1.74 -11.04 -7.12
C ALA A 97 -0.78 -9.95 -7.60
N TRP A 98 -0.41 -9.00 -6.75
CA TRP A 98 0.58 -7.97 -7.08
C TRP A 98 1.96 -8.58 -7.32
N ASN A 99 2.33 -9.61 -6.56
CA ASN A 99 3.57 -10.37 -6.77
C ASN A 99 3.61 -11.02 -8.17
N ALA A 100 2.48 -11.39 -8.76
CA ALA A 100 2.44 -11.87 -10.15
C ALA A 100 2.88 -10.78 -11.14
N LEU A 101 2.42 -9.54 -10.94
CA LEU A 101 2.84 -8.39 -11.77
C LEU A 101 4.34 -8.08 -11.59
N VAL A 102 4.85 -8.21 -10.36
CA VAL A 102 6.28 -8.07 -10.07
C VAL A 102 7.10 -9.17 -10.77
N ARG A 103 6.65 -10.43 -10.70
CA ARG A 103 7.32 -11.57 -11.34
C ARG A 103 7.33 -11.47 -12.86
N LEU A 104 6.29 -10.90 -13.46
CA LEU A 104 6.24 -10.59 -14.88
C LEU A 104 7.14 -9.41 -15.26
N GLY A 105 7.64 -8.62 -14.31
CA GLY A 105 8.44 -7.42 -14.59
C GLY A 105 7.63 -6.19 -14.99
N LEU A 106 6.30 -6.24 -14.88
CA LEU A 106 5.41 -5.17 -15.35
C LEU A 106 5.42 -3.93 -14.47
N THR A 107 6.03 -4.01 -13.30
CA THR A 107 6.20 -2.87 -12.41
C THR A 107 7.50 -2.11 -12.69
N ASP A 108 8.42 -2.62 -13.52
CA ASP A 108 9.73 -1.98 -13.77
C ASP A 108 9.58 -0.65 -14.50
N ASP A 109 10.32 0.35 -14.02
CA ASP A 109 10.31 1.73 -14.51
C ASP A 109 11.67 2.20 -15.04
N THR A 110 12.65 1.30 -15.11
CA THR A 110 14.04 1.63 -15.42
C THR A 110 14.37 1.66 -16.91
N TYR A 111 13.49 1.11 -17.75
CA TYR A 111 13.64 1.09 -19.20
C TYR A 111 12.29 1.31 -19.88
N LYS A 112 12.34 1.52 -21.19
CA LYS A 112 11.14 1.73 -22.00
C LYS A 112 10.92 0.60 -23.00
N VAL A 113 9.66 0.26 -23.18
CA VAL A 113 9.20 -0.67 -24.20
C VAL A 113 9.22 0.06 -25.54
N LYS A 114 10.02 -0.48 -26.48
CA LYS A 114 10.12 0.07 -27.83
C LYS A 114 8.82 -0.22 -28.59
N ASP A 115 8.36 0.78 -29.34
CA ASP A 115 7.18 0.68 -30.19
C ASP A 115 5.93 0.17 -29.43
N ALA A 116 5.77 0.62 -28.18
CA ALA A 116 4.68 0.18 -27.32
C ALA A 116 3.31 0.38 -27.97
N GLY A 117 3.15 1.46 -28.75
CA GLY A 117 1.88 1.83 -29.39
C GLY A 117 1.46 0.91 -30.52
N SER A 118 2.37 0.10 -31.08
CA SER A 118 2.02 -0.93 -32.05
C SER A 118 1.50 -2.21 -31.40
N MET A 119 1.71 -2.38 -30.08
CA MET A 119 1.29 -3.56 -29.33
C MET A 119 -0.14 -3.43 -28.79
N THR A 120 -0.82 -4.57 -28.66
CA THR A 120 -1.95 -4.71 -27.74
C THR A 120 -1.46 -5.04 -26.33
N TYR A 121 -2.31 -4.91 -25.32
CA TYR A 121 -2.00 -5.37 -23.97
C TYR A 121 -1.64 -6.87 -23.93
N ALA A 122 -2.34 -7.71 -24.70
CA ALA A 122 -2.04 -9.12 -24.85
C ALA A 122 -0.64 -9.37 -25.42
N GLN A 123 -0.27 -8.67 -26.50
CA GLN A 123 1.07 -8.76 -27.10
C GLN A 123 2.15 -8.26 -26.15
N PHE A 124 1.87 -7.20 -25.39
CA PHE A 124 2.75 -6.70 -24.36
C PHE A 124 2.97 -7.74 -23.27
N THR A 125 1.93 -8.34 -22.72
CA THR A 125 2.04 -9.41 -21.72
C THR A 125 2.79 -10.61 -22.29
N GLU A 126 2.51 -11.00 -23.53
CA GLU A 126 3.20 -12.10 -24.22
C GLU A 126 4.71 -11.88 -24.31
N ALA A 127 5.16 -10.64 -24.53
CA ALA A 127 6.58 -10.31 -24.63
C ALA A 127 7.39 -10.54 -23.33
N PHE A 128 6.71 -10.66 -22.17
CA PHE A 128 7.34 -10.98 -20.88
C PHE A 128 7.23 -12.46 -20.50
N LEU A 129 6.49 -13.24 -21.28
CA LEU A 129 6.32 -14.66 -21.03
C LEU A 129 7.32 -15.48 -21.85
N PRO A 130 7.86 -16.58 -21.29
CA PRO A 130 8.63 -17.52 -22.08
C PRO A 130 7.76 -18.16 -23.18
N GLU A 131 8.41 -18.64 -24.23
CA GLU A 131 7.75 -19.48 -25.23
C GLU A 131 7.10 -20.70 -24.55
N GLY A 132 5.90 -21.05 -25.00
CA GLY A 132 5.12 -22.12 -24.38
C GLY A 132 3.95 -22.55 -25.25
N LYS A 133 3.32 -23.66 -24.85
CA LYS A 133 2.11 -24.16 -25.49
C LYS A 133 0.87 -23.61 -24.79
N GLY A 134 -0.25 -23.59 -25.52
CA GLY A 134 -1.53 -23.11 -25.01
C GLY A 134 -1.79 -21.63 -25.32
N ASN A 135 -2.95 -21.16 -24.92
CA ASN A 135 -3.32 -19.75 -25.05
C ASN A 135 -2.58 -18.87 -24.03
N LEU A 136 -2.70 -17.55 -24.17
CA LEU A 136 -1.97 -16.60 -23.33
C LEU A 136 -2.26 -16.74 -21.83
N ALA A 137 -3.52 -17.03 -21.45
CA ALA A 137 -3.90 -17.21 -20.06
C ALA A 137 -3.30 -18.50 -19.46
N GLU A 138 -3.29 -19.59 -20.21
CA GLU A 138 -2.66 -20.86 -19.81
C GLU A 138 -1.15 -20.68 -19.62
N ARG A 139 -0.48 -19.99 -20.56
CA ARG A 139 0.96 -19.70 -20.47
C ARG A 139 1.28 -18.80 -19.27
N LEU A 140 0.46 -17.79 -19.01
CA LEU A 140 0.57 -16.96 -17.82
C LEU A 140 0.46 -17.79 -16.53
N ALA A 141 -0.54 -18.66 -16.45
CA ALA A 141 -0.74 -19.54 -15.30
C ALA A 141 0.48 -20.45 -15.05
N VAL A 142 0.99 -21.09 -16.11
CA VAL A 142 2.21 -21.91 -16.05
C VAL A 142 3.42 -21.09 -15.59
N PHE A 143 3.62 -19.88 -16.12
CA PHE A 143 4.72 -19.00 -15.70
C PHE A 143 4.63 -18.64 -14.20
N LEU A 144 3.42 -18.39 -13.71
CA LEU A 144 3.18 -18.07 -12.31
C LEU A 144 3.24 -19.31 -11.40
N GLY A 145 3.16 -20.53 -11.95
CA GLY A 145 3.04 -21.76 -11.16
C GLY A 145 1.65 -21.91 -10.52
N GLU A 146 0.64 -21.36 -11.18
CA GLU A 146 -0.75 -21.30 -10.73
C GLU A 146 -1.67 -22.10 -11.68
N GLN A 147 -2.89 -22.39 -11.25
CA GLN A 147 -3.94 -22.89 -12.14
C GLN A 147 -4.55 -21.73 -12.94
N THR A 148 -5.01 -22.01 -14.17
CA THR A 148 -5.58 -20.98 -15.06
C THR A 148 -6.81 -20.30 -14.48
N ASP A 149 -7.61 -21.02 -13.68
CA ASP A 149 -8.79 -20.54 -12.97
C ASP A 149 -8.50 -20.05 -11.53
N SER A 150 -7.23 -19.97 -11.14
CA SER A 150 -6.84 -19.43 -9.83
C SER A 150 -7.26 -17.97 -9.66
N GLU A 151 -7.47 -17.57 -8.40
CA GLU A 151 -7.80 -16.18 -8.05
C GLU A 151 -6.71 -15.19 -8.55
N ILE A 152 -5.45 -15.60 -8.52
CA ILE A 152 -4.30 -14.77 -8.96
C ILE A 152 -4.38 -14.51 -10.47
N VAL A 153 -4.54 -15.56 -11.28
CA VAL A 153 -4.65 -15.42 -12.74
C VAL A 153 -5.93 -14.65 -13.10
N GLY A 154 -7.02 -14.90 -12.39
CA GLY A 154 -8.27 -14.16 -12.53
C GLY A 154 -8.11 -12.65 -12.27
N LYS A 155 -7.41 -12.27 -11.19
CA LYS A 155 -7.11 -10.86 -10.87
C LYS A 155 -6.24 -10.19 -11.93
N VAL A 156 -5.18 -10.86 -12.40
CA VAL A 156 -4.30 -10.34 -13.46
C VAL A 156 -5.08 -10.16 -14.75
N THR A 157 -5.87 -11.16 -15.17
CA THR A 157 -6.68 -11.11 -16.39
C THR A 157 -7.73 -10.00 -16.31
N TRP A 158 -8.38 -9.81 -15.16
CA TRP A 158 -9.39 -8.78 -14.94
C TRP A 158 -8.87 -7.35 -15.19
N THR A 159 -7.57 -7.11 -14.98
CA THR A 159 -6.96 -5.79 -15.28
C THR A 159 -7.07 -5.42 -16.77
N GLY A 160 -7.21 -6.40 -17.67
CA GLY A 160 -7.19 -6.18 -19.12
C GLY A 160 -5.83 -6.43 -19.78
N LEU A 161 -4.84 -6.93 -19.02
CA LEU A 161 -3.51 -7.26 -19.53
C LEU A 161 -3.52 -8.29 -20.68
N LEU A 162 -4.59 -9.08 -20.82
CA LEU A 162 -4.73 -10.09 -21.88
C LEU A 162 -5.67 -9.62 -23.01
N SER A 163 -6.00 -8.33 -23.07
CA SER A 163 -6.92 -7.78 -24.07
C SER A 163 -6.23 -7.36 -25.36
N ASP A 164 -6.99 -7.33 -26.45
CA ASP A 164 -6.55 -6.80 -27.75
C ASP A 164 -6.61 -5.27 -27.85
N GLU A 165 -6.83 -4.57 -26.73
CA GLU A 165 -6.79 -3.11 -26.70
C GLU A 165 -5.34 -2.62 -26.95
N LYS A 166 -5.21 -1.58 -27.80
CA LYS A 166 -3.92 -0.94 -28.11
C LYS A 166 -3.40 -0.14 -26.92
N ILE A 167 -2.09 -0.17 -26.73
CA ILE A 167 -1.43 0.63 -25.70
C ILE A 167 -1.41 2.11 -26.16
N PRO A 168 -1.89 3.06 -25.33
CA PRO A 168 -2.03 4.46 -25.72
C PRO A 168 -0.72 5.26 -25.58
N PHE A 169 0.44 4.63 -25.76
CA PHE A 169 1.76 5.25 -25.67
C PHE A 169 2.60 4.91 -26.87
N ALA A 170 3.31 5.86 -27.46
CA ALA A 170 4.33 5.54 -28.46
C ALA A 170 5.51 4.78 -27.81
N GLU A 171 5.95 5.24 -26.64
CA GLU A 171 7.06 4.68 -25.87
C GLU A 171 6.82 4.96 -24.37
N ALA A 172 6.88 3.92 -23.54
CA ALA A 172 6.63 3.99 -22.10
C ALA A 172 7.33 2.84 -21.37
N SER A 173 7.60 3.00 -20.06
CA SER A 173 8.08 1.89 -19.23
C SER A 173 6.97 0.85 -18.99
N PRO A 174 7.32 -0.40 -18.66
CA PRO A 174 6.34 -1.40 -18.24
C PRO A 174 5.42 -0.88 -17.12
N ALA A 175 6.01 -0.18 -16.13
CA ALA A 175 5.28 0.45 -15.05
C ALA A 175 4.25 1.48 -15.54
N GLN A 176 4.62 2.35 -16.50
CA GLN A 176 3.73 3.36 -17.06
C GLN A 176 2.57 2.73 -17.85
N ILE A 177 2.84 1.68 -18.61
CA ILE A 177 1.81 0.92 -19.35
C ILE A 177 0.83 0.28 -18.37
N LEU A 178 1.34 -0.40 -17.34
CA LEU A 178 0.51 -0.97 -16.28
C LEU A 178 -0.30 0.10 -15.54
N GLN A 179 0.33 1.25 -15.25
CA GLN A 179 -0.33 2.36 -14.57
C GLN A 179 -1.56 2.86 -15.32
N GLU A 180 -1.43 3.09 -16.63
CA GLU A 180 -2.53 3.56 -17.48
C GLU A 180 -3.73 2.62 -17.41
N LEU A 181 -3.48 1.33 -17.57
CA LEU A 181 -4.51 0.31 -17.52
C LEU A 181 -5.20 0.29 -16.15
N LEU A 182 -4.42 0.30 -15.06
CA LEU A 182 -4.96 0.26 -13.72
C LEU A 182 -5.68 1.55 -13.34
N GLU A 183 -5.24 2.73 -13.80
CA GLU A 183 -5.92 4.00 -13.52
C GLU A 183 -7.36 3.98 -14.04
N ARG A 184 -7.59 3.37 -15.21
CA ARG A 184 -8.93 3.15 -15.75
C ARG A 184 -9.73 2.12 -14.95
N LYS A 185 -9.11 0.99 -14.59
CA LYS A 185 -9.81 -0.14 -13.94
C LYS A 185 -10.06 0.06 -12.44
N TRP A 186 -9.17 0.74 -11.75
CA TRP A 186 -9.21 1.00 -10.31
C TRP A 186 -9.64 2.42 -10.00
N LYS A 187 -10.37 3.06 -10.92
CA LYS A 187 -10.95 4.36 -10.71
C LYS A 187 -11.89 4.34 -9.50
N LEU A 188 -11.77 5.35 -8.65
CA LEU A 188 -12.75 5.66 -7.61
C LEU A 188 -13.91 6.42 -8.26
N GLU A 189 -15.08 5.79 -8.36
CA GLU A 189 -16.24 6.41 -8.99
C GLU A 189 -16.88 7.48 -8.09
N ALA A 190 -17.72 8.32 -8.68
CA ALA A 190 -18.23 9.53 -8.03
C ALA A 190 -18.85 9.31 -6.64
N GLN A 191 -19.52 8.17 -6.41
CA GLN A 191 -20.17 7.82 -5.14
C GLN A 191 -19.40 6.77 -4.33
N ASP A 192 -18.24 6.34 -4.82
CA ASP A 192 -17.42 5.39 -4.09
C ASP A 192 -16.76 6.06 -2.89
N LYS A 193 -16.66 5.30 -1.80
CA LYS A 193 -15.94 5.68 -0.59
C LYS A 193 -14.62 4.95 -0.56
N ASP A 194 -13.54 5.67 -0.26
CA ASP A 194 -12.29 5.05 0.15
C ASP A 194 -12.29 4.80 1.67
N MET A 195 -11.26 4.10 2.13
CA MET A 195 -11.10 3.73 3.53
C MET A 195 -9.62 3.66 3.87
N ILE A 196 -9.25 4.30 4.97
CA ILE A 196 -7.93 4.22 5.59
C ILE A 196 -8.03 3.32 6.81
N VAL A 197 -7.12 2.37 6.89
CA VAL A 197 -6.95 1.47 8.04
C VAL A 197 -5.49 1.59 8.48
N MET A 198 -5.28 1.89 9.75
CA MET A 198 -3.97 1.91 10.39
C MET A 198 -4.06 1.17 11.71
N GLN A 199 -3.02 0.41 12.04
CA GLN A 199 -2.93 -0.28 13.33
C GLN A 199 -1.49 -0.21 13.84
N HIS A 200 -1.34 0.20 15.10
CA HIS A 200 -0.13 0.03 15.88
C HIS A 200 -0.30 -1.17 16.81
N ARG A 201 0.75 -1.97 16.93
CA ARG A 201 0.84 -3.13 17.83
C ARG A 201 2.05 -2.93 18.73
N PHE A 202 1.83 -2.83 20.03
CA PHE A 202 2.88 -2.72 21.02
C PHE A 202 2.86 -3.94 21.92
N GLU A 203 4.03 -4.54 22.12
CA GLU A 203 4.27 -5.59 23.10
C GLU A 203 5.32 -5.04 24.07
N TYR A 204 4.99 -4.99 25.36
CA TYR A 204 5.83 -4.35 26.36
C TYR A 204 5.75 -5.04 27.72
N THR A 205 6.72 -4.75 28.58
CA THR A 205 6.75 -5.26 29.95
C THR A 205 6.56 -4.11 30.94
N LEU A 206 5.60 -4.25 31.84
CA LEU A 206 5.32 -3.28 32.90
C LEU A 206 5.21 -4.02 34.24
N GLY A 207 6.00 -3.63 35.23
CA GLY A 207 6.03 -4.32 36.53
C GLY A 207 6.37 -5.81 36.45
N GLY A 208 7.20 -6.22 35.48
CA GLY A 208 7.57 -7.62 35.24
C GLY A 208 6.49 -8.46 34.54
N LYS A 209 5.35 -7.89 34.17
CA LYS A 209 4.28 -8.55 33.41
C LYS A 209 4.31 -8.13 31.95
N SER A 210 4.03 -9.07 31.06
CA SER A 210 3.87 -8.79 29.63
C SER A 210 2.49 -8.21 29.36
N HIS A 211 2.43 -7.19 28.52
CA HIS A 211 1.22 -6.51 28.07
C HIS A 211 1.22 -6.40 26.55
N HIS A 212 0.03 -6.32 25.97
CA HIS A 212 -0.12 -5.93 24.57
C HIS A 212 -1.14 -4.79 24.42
N LEU A 213 -0.85 -3.88 23.49
CA LEU A 213 -1.71 -2.76 23.14
C LEU A 213 -1.90 -2.72 21.62
N LEU A 214 -3.16 -2.69 21.20
CA LEU A 214 -3.56 -2.41 19.83
C LEU A 214 -4.14 -1.00 19.78
N SER A 215 -3.63 -0.15 18.88
CA SER A 215 -4.16 1.18 18.61
C SER A 215 -4.56 1.25 17.14
N SER A 216 -5.85 1.27 16.84
CA SER A 216 -6.38 1.15 15.47
C SER A 216 -7.14 2.40 15.05
N LEU A 217 -6.90 2.89 13.83
CA LEU A 217 -7.62 3.98 13.21
C LEU A 217 -8.30 3.45 11.95
N VAL A 218 -9.61 3.62 11.84
CA VAL A 218 -10.35 3.39 10.59
C VAL A 218 -11.19 4.60 10.24
N VAL A 219 -10.97 5.14 9.05
CA VAL A 219 -11.67 6.32 8.53
C VAL A 219 -12.21 5.99 7.16
N LYS A 220 -13.49 6.27 6.92
CA LYS A 220 -14.12 6.19 5.61
C LYS A 220 -14.27 7.59 5.00
N GLY A 221 -14.08 7.66 3.69
CA GLY A 221 -14.42 8.86 2.92
C GLY A 221 -15.93 8.98 2.75
N GLU A 222 -16.34 10.12 2.18
CA GLU A 222 -17.74 10.40 1.87
C GLU A 222 -18.04 10.08 0.41
N ASP A 223 -17.12 10.42 -0.49
CA ASP A 223 -17.20 10.22 -1.93
C ASP A 223 -15.81 10.32 -2.60
N GLN A 224 -15.78 10.40 -3.95
CA GLN A 224 -14.56 10.57 -4.75
C GLN A 224 -13.75 11.83 -4.39
N THR A 225 -14.40 12.89 -3.91
CA THR A 225 -13.78 14.19 -3.61
C THR A 225 -13.32 14.24 -2.15
N TYR A 226 -14.21 13.90 -1.22
CA TYR A 226 -13.97 13.94 0.21
C TYR A 226 -13.53 12.57 0.73
N THR A 227 -12.35 12.15 0.27
CA THR A 227 -11.77 10.85 0.61
C THR A 227 -11.20 10.83 2.04
N ALA A 228 -11.20 9.65 2.68
CA ALA A 228 -10.48 9.40 3.91
C ALA A 228 -8.99 9.70 3.77
N MET A 229 -8.39 9.41 2.61
CA MET A 229 -7.00 9.78 2.34
C MET A 229 -6.79 11.29 2.36
N ALA A 230 -7.61 12.06 1.64
CA ALA A 230 -7.53 13.53 1.65
C ALA A 230 -7.75 14.08 3.07
N LYS A 231 -8.70 13.51 3.82
CA LYS A 231 -9.00 13.87 5.21
C LYS A 231 -7.82 13.62 6.14
N THR A 232 -7.24 12.42 6.09
CA THR A 232 -6.19 11.98 7.02
C THR A 232 -4.79 12.49 6.65
N VAL A 233 -4.60 13.05 5.45
CA VAL A 233 -3.36 13.73 5.04
C VAL A 233 -3.49 15.25 5.14
N GLY A 234 -4.60 15.81 4.65
CA GLY A 234 -4.83 17.24 4.56
C GLY A 234 -5.15 17.91 5.90
N LEU A 235 -6.01 17.29 6.73
CA LEU A 235 -6.40 17.89 8.01
C LEU A 235 -5.22 18.03 8.99
N PRO A 236 -4.35 17.02 9.20
CA PRO A 236 -3.21 17.19 10.11
C PRO A 236 -2.31 18.35 9.68
N ALA A 237 -2.08 18.53 8.37
CA ALA A 237 -1.29 19.63 7.84
C ALA A 237 -1.99 20.99 8.06
N ALA A 238 -3.29 21.10 7.75
CA ALA A 238 -4.06 22.33 7.92
C ALA A 238 -4.15 22.75 9.40
N ILE A 239 -4.40 21.79 10.30
CA ILE A 239 -4.45 22.01 11.74
C ILE A 239 -3.08 22.48 12.27
N ALA A 240 -1.99 21.84 11.87
CA ALA A 240 -0.65 22.28 12.25
C ALA A 240 -0.34 23.71 11.76
N VAL A 241 -0.70 24.05 10.52
CA VAL A 241 -0.54 25.42 9.97
C VAL A 241 -1.34 26.42 10.80
N LYS A 242 -2.62 26.13 11.08
CA LYS A 242 -3.47 26.96 11.93
C LYS A 242 -2.82 27.18 13.31
N MET A 243 -2.32 26.12 13.96
CA MET A 243 -1.69 26.22 15.28
C MET A 243 -0.39 27.01 15.28
N ILE A 244 0.39 26.98 14.19
CA ILE A 244 1.56 27.83 14.02
C ILE A 244 1.15 29.31 13.89
N LEU A 245 0.12 29.60 13.09
CA LEU A 245 -0.40 30.97 12.89
C LEU A 245 -1.03 31.54 14.17
N GLU A 246 -1.61 30.69 15.01
CA GLU A 246 -2.19 31.05 16.31
C GLU A 246 -1.15 31.10 17.47
N ASP A 247 0.14 30.94 17.18
CA ASP A 247 1.25 30.88 18.18
C ASP A 247 1.08 29.78 19.24
N LYS A 248 0.33 28.71 18.92
CA LYS A 248 0.15 27.53 19.78
C LYS A 248 1.32 26.55 19.66
N ILE A 249 1.94 26.45 18.49
CA ILE A 249 3.19 25.72 18.27
C ILE A 249 4.31 26.75 18.13
N LYS A 250 5.26 26.72 19.07
CA LYS A 250 6.36 27.69 19.21
C LYS A 250 7.71 27.11 18.79
N LEU A 251 7.80 25.80 18.59
CA LEU A 251 9.00 25.14 18.07
C LEU A 251 9.49 25.82 16.79
N ARG A 252 10.82 26.00 16.68
CA ARG A 252 11.50 26.62 15.54
C ARG A 252 12.43 25.62 14.85
N GLY A 253 12.83 25.94 13.62
CA GLY A 253 13.68 25.07 12.80
C GLY A 253 12.89 23.97 12.09
N VAL A 254 13.60 22.99 11.55
CA VAL A 254 12.99 21.85 10.85
C VAL A 254 12.54 20.82 11.88
N GLN A 255 11.23 20.66 12.01
CA GLN A 255 10.61 19.77 13.00
C GLN A 255 9.86 18.64 12.32
N VAL A 256 9.83 17.48 12.97
CA VAL A 256 8.96 16.34 12.62
C VAL A 256 7.92 16.15 13.73
N PRO A 257 6.71 15.61 13.44
CA PRO A 257 5.59 15.59 14.39
C PRO A 257 5.72 14.49 15.45
N VAL A 258 6.88 14.39 16.10
CA VAL A 258 7.16 13.49 17.23
C VAL A 258 7.23 14.23 18.57
N MET A 259 7.15 15.56 18.53
CA MET A 259 7.13 16.40 19.71
C MET A 259 5.70 16.54 20.25
N LYS A 260 5.54 16.39 21.57
CA LYS A 260 4.24 16.54 22.27
C LYS A 260 3.50 17.82 21.92
N GLU A 261 4.23 18.93 21.89
CA GLU A 261 3.74 20.25 21.52
C GLU A 261 3.06 20.28 20.13
N ILE A 262 3.44 19.37 19.23
CA ILE A 262 2.82 19.23 17.91
C ILE A 262 1.71 18.17 17.96
N TYR A 263 2.02 16.93 18.33
CA TYR A 263 1.08 15.84 18.10
C TYR A 263 -0.13 15.87 19.04
N GLU A 264 0.01 16.29 20.31
CA GLU A 264 -1.11 16.30 21.26
C GLU A 264 -2.24 17.25 20.83
N PRO A 265 -1.99 18.55 20.53
CA PRO A 265 -3.06 19.43 20.10
C PRO A 265 -3.60 19.06 18.71
N VAL A 266 -2.74 18.60 17.79
CA VAL A 266 -3.18 18.17 16.45
C VAL A 266 -4.11 16.96 16.52
N LEU A 267 -3.75 15.91 17.29
CA LEU A 267 -4.60 14.73 17.49
C LEU A 267 -5.93 15.12 18.16
N LYS A 268 -5.90 16.00 19.16
CA LYS A 268 -7.12 16.48 19.84
C LYS A 268 -8.08 17.19 18.88
N GLU A 269 -7.58 18.02 17.96
CA GLU A 269 -8.44 18.68 16.98
C GLU A 269 -8.93 17.69 15.91
N LEU A 270 -8.11 16.71 15.51
CA LEU A 270 -8.48 15.64 14.57
C LEU A 270 -9.62 14.75 15.08
N GLU A 271 -9.72 14.52 16.39
CA GLU A 271 -10.84 13.79 17.00
C GLU A 271 -12.19 14.43 16.67
N GLY A 272 -12.26 15.77 16.63
CA GLY A 272 -13.46 16.52 16.24
C GLY A 272 -13.90 16.28 14.80
N PHE A 273 -12.99 15.80 13.95
CA PHE A 273 -13.27 15.38 12.57
C PHE A 273 -13.50 13.86 12.46
N GLY A 274 -13.56 13.13 13.57
CA GLY A 274 -13.71 11.68 13.57
C GLY A 274 -12.44 10.91 13.17
N VAL A 275 -11.27 11.56 13.21
CA VAL A 275 -9.97 10.91 12.98
C VAL A 275 -9.36 10.62 14.35
N ARG A 276 -9.59 9.42 14.87
CA ARG A 276 -9.12 9.00 16.20
C ARG A 276 -8.70 7.54 16.22
N PHE A 277 -7.75 7.22 17.06
CA PHE A 277 -7.37 5.84 17.32
C PHE A 277 -8.25 5.24 18.42
N GLU A 278 -8.61 3.98 18.26
CA GLU A 278 -9.25 3.15 19.27
C GLU A 278 -8.22 2.20 19.86
N GLU A 279 -8.03 2.28 21.17
CA GLU A 279 -7.06 1.50 21.91
C GLU A 279 -7.71 0.31 22.60
N ARG A 280 -7.04 -0.84 22.55
CA ARG A 280 -7.44 -2.06 23.25
C ARG A 280 -6.22 -2.72 23.88
N GLU A 281 -6.29 -2.90 25.18
CA GLU A 281 -5.33 -3.68 25.95
C GLU A 281 -5.78 -5.14 26.06
N GLY A 282 -4.82 -6.03 26.26
CA GLY A 282 -5.07 -7.36 26.79
C GLY A 282 -3.83 -8.04 27.35
#